data_AF-A0A962BMW5-F1
#
_entry.id   AF-A0A962BMW5-F1
#
_cell.length_a   1.000
_cell.length_b   1.000
_cell.length_c   1.000
_cell.angle_alpha   90.00
_cell.angle_beta   90.00
_cell.angle_gamma   90.00
#
_symmetry.space_group_name_H-M   'P 1'
#
loop_
_entity.id
_entity.type
_entity.pdbx_description
1 polymer ?
#
loop_
_entity_poly.entity_id
_entity_poly.type
_entity_poly.pdbx_seq_one_letter_code
_entity_poly.pdbx_strand_id
1 'polypeptide(L)'
;MLTWLDIVLLVILGLSTLVGLWRGLLVEVASIAVWLVAFWLAFTYGEHLAPLFEGYVEAPSARLMLGYALLFVLALLVGGLTTWLLGKLVKSTGLSGTDRLLGMLFGIARGALLG
;
A
#
# COMPACT_ATOMS: atom_id res chain seq x y z
N MET A 1 -31.32 14.74 -3.14
CA MET A 1 -31.40 13.27 -3.04
C MET A 1 -29.97 12.75 -3.01
N LEU A 2 -29.61 11.90 -2.05
CA LEU A 2 -28.30 11.24 -2.05
C LEU A 2 -28.28 10.29 -3.27
N THR A 3 -27.32 10.51 -4.16
CA THR A 3 -27.09 9.61 -5.30
C THR A 3 -26.45 8.31 -4.80
N TRP A 4 -26.61 7.23 -5.57
CA TRP A 4 -25.99 5.94 -5.24
C TRP A 4 -24.45 6.06 -5.16
N LEU A 5 -23.86 7.02 -5.89
CA LEU A 5 -22.45 7.37 -5.81
C LEU A 5 -22.09 7.93 -4.43
N ASP A 6 -22.90 8.84 -3.87
CA ASP A 6 -22.68 9.42 -2.54
C ASP A 6 -22.68 8.33 -1.43
N ILE A 7 -23.54 7.32 -1.56
CA ILE A 7 -23.62 6.19 -0.62
C ILE A 7 -22.37 5.31 -0.72
N VAL A 8 -21.92 4.99 -1.94
CA VAL A 8 -20.70 4.21 -2.16
C VAL A 8 -19.48 4.95 -1.62
N LEU A 9 -19.39 6.26 -1.84
CA LEU A 9 -18.33 7.10 -1.32
C LEU A 9 -18.34 7.15 0.20
N LEU A 10 -19.50 7.34 0.84
CA LEU A 10 -19.63 7.29 2.30
C LEU A 10 -19.21 5.94 2.89
N VAL A 11 -19.51 4.82 2.20
CA VAL A 11 -19.09 3.48 2.64
C VAL A 11 -17.59 3.30 2.49
N ILE A 12 -16.99 3.73 1.38
CA ILE A 12 -15.53 3.70 1.17
C ILE A 12 -14.83 4.59 2.21
N LEU A 13 -15.37 5.79 2.47
CA LEU A 13 -14.85 6.73 3.46
C LEU A 13 -14.95 6.13 4.88
N GLY A 14 -16.10 5.56 5.24
CA GLY A 14 -16.34 4.87 6.50
C GLY A 14 -15.42 3.67 6.70
N LEU A 15 -15.22 2.85 5.66
CA LEU A 15 -14.29 1.73 5.70
C LEU A 15 -12.84 2.21 5.79
N SER A 16 -12.44 3.23 5.04
CA SER A 16 -11.07 3.75 5.05
C SER A 16 -10.73 4.40 6.39
N THR A 17 -11.68 5.10 7.01
CA THR A 17 -11.55 5.67 8.35
C THR A 17 -11.54 4.59 9.45
N LEU A 18 -12.36 3.55 9.34
CA LEU A 18 -12.31 2.37 10.22
C LEU A 18 -10.99 1.58 10.10
N VAL A 19 -10.45 1.46 8.88
CA VAL A 19 -9.14 0.83 8.64
C VAL A 19 -8.01 1.71 9.19
N GLY A 20 -8.09 3.03 9.04
CA GLY A 20 -7.15 4.00 9.63
C GLY A 20 -7.15 3.97 11.17
N LEU A 21 -8.33 3.80 11.77
CA LEU A 21 -8.53 3.55 13.21
C LEU A 21 -7.79 2.31 13.72
N TRP A 22 -7.72 1.24 12.90
CA TRP A 22 -7.08 -0.03 13.26
C TRP A 22 -5.57 -0.07 12.96
N ARG A 23 -5.10 0.69 11.97
CA ARG A 23 -3.70 0.67 11.50
C ARG A 23 -2.80 1.78 12.06
N GLY A 24 -3.33 2.98 12.35
CA GLY A 24 -2.54 4.13 12.82
C GLY A 24 -1.88 4.93 11.68
N LEU A 25 -1.57 6.21 11.92
CA LEU A 25 -1.02 7.13 10.89
C LEU A 25 0.28 6.60 10.29
N LEU A 26 1.20 6.16 11.16
CA LEU A 26 2.54 5.80 10.75
C LEU A 26 2.54 4.60 9.80
N VAL A 27 1.62 3.65 10.04
CA VAL A 27 1.40 2.49 9.16
C VAL A 27 0.79 2.93 7.84
N GLU A 28 -0.12 3.88 7.84
CA GLU A 28 -0.78 4.37 6.61
C GLU A 28 0.21 5.12 5.71
N VAL A 29 0.99 6.05 6.27
CA VAL A 29 2.03 6.80 5.54
C VAL A 29 3.11 5.86 5.03
N ALA A 30 3.58 4.92 5.87
CA ALA A 30 4.54 3.90 5.45
C ALA A 30 3.98 3.01 4.33
N SER A 31 2.70 2.63 4.39
CA SER A 31 2.05 1.85 3.33
C SER A 31 2.05 2.61 2.00
N ILE A 32 1.75 3.91 1.99
CA ILE A 32 1.79 4.73 0.77
C ILE A 32 3.24 4.81 0.24
N ALA A 33 4.21 5.06 1.12
CA ALA A 33 5.62 5.10 0.74
C ALA A 33 6.09 3.76 0.15
N VAL A 34 5.68 2.64 0.73
CA VAL A 34 5.99 1.29 0.21
C VAL A 34 5.43 1.10 -1.18
N TRP A 35 4.20 1.54 -1.45
CA TRP A 35 3.61 1.46 -2.78
C TRP A 35 4.41 2.28 -3.82
N LEU A 36 4.79 3.51 -3.47
CA LEU A 36 5.62 4.35 -4.34
C LEU A 36 6.99 3.72 -4.61
N VAL A 37 7.65 3.23 -3.57
CA VAL A 37 8.96 2.56 -3.67
C VAL A 37 8.85 1.25 -4.47
N ALA A 38 7.79 0.47 -4.26
CA ALA A 38 7.58 -0.78 -4.99
C ALA A 38 7.39 -0.53 -6.49
N PHE A 39 6.60 0.48 -6.87
CA PHE A 39 6.47 0.87 -8.28
C PHE A 39 7.79 1.37 -8.84
N TRP A 40 8.49 2.24 -8.12
CA TRP A 40 9.80 2.74 -8.54
C TRP A 40 10.79 1.60 -8.79
N LEU A 41 10.91 0.68 -7.84
CA LEU A 41 11.79 -0.49 -7.95
C LEU A 41 11.39 -1.39 -9.10
N ALA A 42 10.10 -1.68 -9.24
CA ALA A 42 9.58 -2.48 -10.35
C ALA A 42 9.96 -1.84 -11.68
N PHE A 43 9.61 -0.58 -11.95
CA PHE A 43 9.91 0.06 -13.22
C PHE A 43 11.40 0.23 -13.50
N THR A 44 12.23 0.39 -12.47
CA THR A 44 13.67 0.59 -12.63
C THR A 44 14.42 -0.73 -12.83
N TYR A 45 14.03 -1.79 -12.12
CA TYR A 45 14.82 -3.02 -12.02
C TYR A 45 14.07 -4.29 -12.46
N GLY A 46 12.77 -4.21 -12.75
CA GLY A 46 11.94 -5.38 -13.08
C GLY A 46 12.39 -6.11 -14.34
N GLU A 47 12.96 -5.40 -15.32
CA GLU A 47 13.58 -6.00 -16.50
C GLU A 47 14.72 -6.97 -16.16
N HIS A 48 15.49 -6.70 -15.09
CA HIS A 48 16.61 -7.56 -14.68
C HIS A 48 16.14 -8.94 -14.18
N LEU A 49 14.85 -9.09 -13.84
CA LEU A 49 14.26 -10.36 -13.44
C LEU A 49 13.65 -11.14 -14.61
N ALA A 50 13.52 -10.54 -15.80
CA ALA A 50 12.97 -11.22 -16.97
C ALA A 50 13.74 -12.48 -17.39
N PRO A 51 15.09 -12.55 -17.28
CA PRO A 51 15.85 -13.76 -17.60
C PRO A 51 15.49 -14.97 -16.72
N LEU A 52 14.95 -14.76 -15.51
CA LEU A 52 14.53 -15.85 -14.63
C LEU A 52 13.39 -16.69 -15.24
N PHE A 53 12.66 -16.13 -16.20
CA PHE A 53 11.54 -16.78 -16.88
C PHE A 53 11.95 -17.36 -18.25
N GLU A 54 13.23 -17.30 -18.61
CA GLU A 54 13.74 -17.97 -19.80
C GLU A 54 13.58 -19.50 -19.67
N GLY A 55 13.18 -20.15 -20.75
CA GLY A 55 12.88 -21.58 -20.76
C GLY A 55 11.49 -21.96 -20.20
N TYR A 56 10.81 -21.07 -19.47
CA TYR A 56 9.45 -21.31 -18.97
C TYR A 56 8.37 -20.60 -19.78
N VAL A 57 8.68 -19.41 -20.30
CA VAL A 57 7.74 -18.58 -21.08
C VAL A 57 8.40 -18.26 -22.41
N GLU A 58 7.75 -18.48 -23.54
CA GLU A 58 8.37 -18.23 -24.85
C GLU A 58 8.33 -16.75 -25.26
N ALA A 59 7.25 -16.05 -24.94
CA ALA A 59 7.03 -14.66 -25.33
C ALA A 59 7.93 -13.68 -24.53
N PRO A 60 8.82 -12.90 -25.19
CA PRO A 60 9.72 -11.98 -24.49
C PRO A 60 8.99 -10.87 -23.71
N SER A 61 7.89 -10.35 -24.26
CA SER A 61 7.05 -9.34 -23.60
C SER A 61 6.41 -9.87 -22.33
N ALA A 62 6.00 -11.14 -22.32
CA ALA A 62 5.43 -11.78 -21.13
C ALA A 62 6.50 -11.98 -20.03
N ARG A 63 7.73 -12.34 -20.39
CA ARG A 63 8.85 -12.44 -19.41
C ARG A 63 9.13 -11.10 -18.74
N LEU A 64 9.15 -10.01 -19.51
CA LEU A 64 9.31 -8.66 -18.97
C LEU A 64 8.19 -8.32 -17.98
N MET A 65 6.94 -8.53 -18.37
CA MET A 65 5.79 -8.31 -17.47
C MET A 65 5.89 -9.13 -16.18
N LEU A 66 6.32 -10.39 -16.27
CA LEU A 66 6.53 -11.25 -15.10
C LEU A 66 7.69 -10.76 -14.22
N GLY A 67 8.78 -10.26 -14.80
CA GLY A 67 9.88 -9.65 -14.04
C GLY A 67 9.43 -8.41 -13.26
N TYR A 68 8.69 -7.50 -13.92
CA TYR A 68 8.07 -6.35 -13.27
C TYR A 68 7.12 -6.76 -12.15
N ALA A 69 6.22 -7.71 -12.41
CA ALA A 69 5.24 -8.19 -11.43
C ALA A 69 5.93 -8.86 -10.24
N LEU A 70 6.94 -9.70 -10.48
CA LEU A 70 7.68 -10.39 -9.44
C LEU A 70 8.39 -9.39 -8.51
N LEU A 71 9.12 -8.42 -9.08
CA LEU A 71 9.82 -7.42 -8.26
C LEU A 71 8.85 -6.56 -7.47
N PHE A 72 7.74 -6.16 -8.10
CA PHE A 72 6.70 -5.37 -7.46
C PHE A 72 6.11 -6.10 -6.25
N VAL A 73 5.73 -7.37 -6.41
CA VAL A 73 5.20 -8.19 -5.31
C VAL A 73 6.23 -8.39 -4.21
N LEU A 74 7.49 -8.70 -4.55
CA LEU A 74 8.57 -8.83 -3.56
C LEU A 74 8.79 -7.53 -2.77
N ALA A 75 8.80 -6.38 -3.45
CA ALA A 75 8.95 -5.08 -2.80
C ALA A 75 7.77 -4.77 -1.87
N LEU A 76 6.53 -5.07 -2.28
CA LEU A 76 5.35 -4.93 -1.43
C LEU A 76 5.40 -5.85 -0.21
N LEU A 77 5.87 -7.09 -0.36
CA LEU A 77 6.00 -8.04 0.75
C LEU A 77 7.03 -7.54 1.79
N VAL A 78 8.22 -7.14 1.34
CA VAL A 78 9.28 -6.63 2.22
C VAL A 78 8.87 -5.31 2.87
N GLY A 79 8.33 -4.38 2.08
CA GLY A 79 7.85 -3.09 2.56
C GLY A 79 6.65 -3.23 3.52
N GLY A 80 5.73 -4.15 3.22
CA GLY A 80 4.59 -4.49 4.08
C GLY A 80 5.03 -5.07 5.41
N LEU A 81 6.01 -5.98 5.41
CA LEU A 81 6.61 -6.52 6.64
C LEU A 81 7.29 -5.42 7.47
N THR A 82 8.03 -4.53 6.81
CA THR A 82 8.68 -3.38 7.46
C THR A 82 7.64 -2.46 8.10
N THR A 83 6.57 -2.15 7.36
CA THR A 83 5.45 -1.34 7.84
C THR A 83 4.76 -1.98 9.05
N TRP A 84 4.59 -3.30 9.03
CA TRP A 84 4.02 -4.04 10.16
C TRP A 84 4.93 -3.99 11.41
N LEU A 85 6.25 -4.14 11.22
CA LEU A 85 7.23 -4.01 12.30
C LEU A 85 7.20 -2.59 12.90
N LEU A 86 7.16 -1.55 12.07
CA LEU A 86 7.02 -0.16 12.52
C LEU A 86 5.75 0.03 13.36
N GLY A 87 4.61 -0.51 12.90
CA GLY A 87 3.37 -0.47 13.67
C GLY A 87 3.48 -1.16 15.04
N LYS A 88 4.23 -2.27 15.13
CA LYS A 88 4.51 -2.93 16.42
C LYS A 88 5.40 -2.08 17.33
N LEU A 89 6.43 -1.44 16.77
CA LEU A 89 7.33 -0.56 17.53
C LEU A 89 6.57 0.63 18.13
N VAL A 90 5.71 1.29 17.35
CA VAL A 90 4.88 2.41 17.83
C VAL A 90 3.91 1.96 18.94
N LYS A 91 3.38 0.74 18.84
CA LYS A 91 2.56 0.17 19.92
C LYS A 91 3.36 -0.06 21.21
N SER A 92 4.64 -0.37 21.10
CA SER A 92 5.51 -0.60 22.27
C SER A 92 5.96 0.68 22.97
N THR A 93 5.99 1.84 22.29
CA THR A 93 6.44 3.13 22.87
C THR A 93 5.37 3.87 23.66
N GLY A 94 4.14 3.33 23.76
CA GLY A 94 3.03 4.00 24.46
C GLY A 94 2.37 5.14 23.67
N LEU A 95 2.88 5.50 22.49
CA LEU A 95 2.36 6.55 21.62
C LEU A 95 1.18 6.11 20.74
N SER A 96 0.67 4.88 20.94
CA SER A 96 -0.39 4.29 20.13
C SER A 96 -1.71 5.10 20.12
N GLY A 97 -1.97 5.91 21.15
CA GLY A 97 -3.17 6.76 21.20
C GLY A 97 -3.12 7.90 20.18
N THR A 98 -2.04 8.69 20.23
CA THR A 98 -1.81 9.82 19.33
C THR A 98 -1.70 9.37 17.87
N ASP A 99 -0.98 8.27 17.61
CA ASP A 99 -0.83 7.71 16.26
C ASP A 99 -2.17 7.29 15.62
N ARG A 100 -3.09 6.73 16.42
CA ARG A 100 -4.44 6.36 15.95
C ARG A 100 -5.32 7.58 15.66
N LEU A 101 -5.26 8.61 16.50
CA LEU A 101 -6.01 9.85 16.30
C LEU A 101 -5.56 10.56 15.01
N LEU A 102 -4.26 10.67 14.79
CA LEU A 102 -3.73 11.25 13.56
C LEU A 102 -4.06 10.39 12.33
N GLY A 103 -4.04 9.06 12.49
CA GLY A 103 -4.41 8.13 11.41
C GLY A 103 -5.87 8.29 10.97
N MET A 104 -6.78 8.56 11.92
CA MET A 104 -8.18 8.87 11.63
C MET A 104 -8.30 10.17 10.81
N LEU A 105 -7.66 11.26 11.25
CA LEU A 105 -7.71 12.54 10.54
C LEU A 105 -7.14 12.42 9.12
N PHE A 106 -6.04 11.68 8.96
CA PHE A 106 -5.44 11.41 7.66
C PHE A 106 -6.34 10.57 6.77
N GLY A 107 -6.98 9.52 7.31
CA GLY A 107 -7.94 8.70 6.58
C GLY A 107 -9.15 9.49 6.07
N ILE A 108 -9.68 10.40 6.90
CA ILE A 108 -10.75 11.33 6.51
C ILE A 108 -10.28 12.25 5.37
N ALA A 109 -9.11 12.88 5.52
CA ALA A 109 -8.56 13.79 4.52
C ALA A 109 -8.31 13.08 3.17
N ARG A 110 -7.75 11.87 3.21
CA ARG A 110 -7.53 11.04 2.02
C ARG A 110 -8.85 10.63 1.37
N GLY A 111 -9.84 10.23 2.17
CA GLY A 111 -11.17 9.90 1.67
C GLY A 111 -11.86 11.08 0.99
N ALA A 112 -11.67 12.31 1.49
CA ALA A 112 -12.18 13.53 0.87
C ALA A 112 -11.42 13.93 -0.40
N LEU A 113 -10.13 13.59 -0.52
CA LEU A 113 -9.30 13.85 -1.71
C LEU A 113 -9.59 12.88 -2.87
N LEU A 114 -10.00 11.65 -2.55
CA LEU A 114 -10.31 10.59 -3.53
C LEU A 114 -11.81 10.49 -3.86
N GLY A 115 -12.66 11.26 -3.16
CA GLY A 115 -14.12 11.27 -3.28
C GLY A 115 -14.65 12.38 -4.18
#